data_AF-A0A0R2S997-F1
#
_entry.id   AF-A0A0R2S997-F1
#
_cell.length_a   1.000
_cell.length_b   1.000
_cell.length_c   1.000
_cell.angle_alpha   90.00
_cell.angle_beta   90.00
_cell.angle_gamma   90.00
#
_symmetry.space_group_name_H-M   'P 1'
#
loop_
_entity.id
_entity.type
_entity.pdbx_description
1 polymer ?
#
loop_
_entity_poly.entity_id
_entity_poly.type
_entity_poly.pdbx_seq_one_letter_code
_entity_poly.pdbx_strand_id
1 'polypeptide(L)'
;MLWFGEVLKPNYKGSKWDKLSSHIDITPTILEQLGQDNTSYKFGRNILNKQRQVFVPYVFHRGHGLISNQGYYAFSEDYNKVFELEASDSTQMKLIKEQTEMYFQVAFEDYLSY
;
A
#
# COMPACT_ATOMS: atom_id res chain seq x y z
N MET A 1 -2.51 5.97 -11.35
CA MET A 1 -2.89 4.75 -12.10
C MET A 1 -4.06 5.07 -13.02
N LEU A 2 -4.06 4.57 -14.26
CA LEU A 2 -5.15 4.76 -15.23
C LEU A 2 -5.95 3.46 -15.36
N TRP A 3 -7.26 3.53 -15.10
CA TRP A 3 -8.21 2.46 -15.37
C TRP A 3 -9.05 2.84 -16.58
N PHE A 4 -9.03 2.02 -17.62
CA PHE A 4 -9.76 2.27 -18.86
C PHE A 4 -10.33 0.96 -19.42
N GLY A 5 -11.39 1.06 -20.21
CA GLY A 5 -12.03 -0.08 -20.85
C GLY A 5 -13.55 0.03 -20.89
N GLU A 6 -14.17 -0.73 -21.79
CA GLU A 6 -15.62 -0.68 -22.01
C GLU A 6 -16.41 -1.17 -20.79
N VAL A 7 -15.88 -2.18 -20.10
CA VAL A 7 -16.46 -2.87 -18.94
C VAL A 7 -16.41 -2.06 -17.64
N LEU A 8 -15.76 -0.89 -17.63
CA LEU A 8 -15.74 -0.02 -16.45
C LEU A 8 -17.16 0.50 -16.17
N LYS A 9 -17.61 0.48 -14.91
CA LYS A 9 -18.97 0.97 -14.59
C LYS A 9 -19.10 2.46 -14.95
N PRO A 10 -20.28 2.92 -15.43
CA PRO A 10 -20.46 4.28 -15.92
C PRO A 10 -20.03 5.38 -14.93
N ASN A 11 -20.26 5.17 -13.64
CA ASN A 11 -19.90 6.11 -12.57
C ASN A 11 -18.38 6.27 -12.36
N TYR A 12 -17.54 5.38 -12.89
CA TYR A 12 -16.08 5.51 -12.85
C TYR A 12 -15.50 6.13 -14.14
N LYS A 13 -16.24 6.15 -15.25
CA LYS A 13 -15.75 6.71 -16.52
C LYS A 13 -15.57 8.22 -16.41
N GLY A 14 -14.39 8.72 -16.78
CA GLY A 14 -14.04 10.14 -16.68
C GLY A 14 -13.91 10.66 -15.24
N SER A 15 -14.01 9.78 -14.23
CA SER A 15 -13.84 10.14 -12.82
C SER A 15 -12.38 10.09 -12.41
N LYS A 16 -12.02 10.86 -11.37
CA LYS A 16 -10.71 10.77 -10.71
C LYS A 16 -10.84 9.90 -9.47
N TRP A 17 -9.95 8.92 -9.33
CA TRP A 17 -9.75 8.16 -8.11
C TRP A 17 -8.63 8.80 -7.29
N ASP A 18 -8.98 9.45 -6.18
CA ASP A 18 -8.06 10.22 -5.34
C ASP A 18 -7.51 9.44 -4.14
N LYS A 19 -7.91 8.17 -3.99
CA LYS A 19 -7.42 7.32 -2.91
C LYS A 19 -6.03 6.80 -3.20
N LEU A 20 -5.23 6.73 -2.15
CA LEU A 20 -3.92 6.08 -2.16
C LEU A 20 -4.06 4.64 -2.69
N SER A 21 -3.12 4.26 -3.56
CA SER A 21 -3.03 2.94 -4.17
C SER A 21 -1.57 2.66 -4.54
N SER A 22 -1.22 1.37 -4.57
CA SER A 22 0.06 0.86 -5.02
C SER A 22 -0.10 -0.01 -6.26
N HIS A 23 0.99 -0.26 -7.00
CA HIS A 23 0.96 -1.18 -8.14
C HIS A 23 0.61 -2.62 -7.72
N ILE A 24 0.96 -3.02 -6.50
CA ILE A 24 0.63 -4.35 -5.96
C ILE A 24 -0.89 -4.55 -5.76
N ASP A 25 -1.67 -3.48 -5.77
CA ASP A 25 -3.12 -3.53 -5.63
C ASP A 25 -3.85 -3.90 -6.94
N ILE A 26 -3.17 -3.84 -8.10
CA ILE A 26 -3.78 -4.09 -9.41
C ILE A 26 -4.37 -5.50 -9.49
N THR A 27 -3.57 -6.50 -9.15
CA THR A 27 -3.96 -7.92 -9.25
C THR A 27 -5.16 -8.27 -8.37
N PRO A 28 -5.14 -8.03 -7.03
CA PRO A 28 -6.30 -8.34 -6.19
C PRO A 28 -7.55 -7.54 -6.60
N THR A 29 -7.40 -6.31 -7.08
CA THR A 29 -8.52 -5.51 -7.62
C THR A 29 -9.18 -6.21 -8.81
N ILE A 30 -8.40 -6.63 -9.82
CA ILE A 30 -8.94 -7.25 -11.04
C ILE A 30 -9.58 -8.60 -10.73
N LEU A 31 -8.88 -9.46 -9.98
CA LEU A 31 -9.37 -10.79 -9.65
C LEU A 31 -10.69 -10.75 -8.87
N GLU A 32 -10.84 -9.80 -7.95
CA GLU A 32 -12.10 -9.63 -7.21
C GLU A 32 -13.25 -9.19 -8.11
N GLN A 33 -13.00 -8.34 -9.13
CA GLN A 33 -14.03 -7.99 -10.12
C GLN A 33 -14.45 -9.19 -10.99
N LEU A 34 -13.58 -10.19 -11.15
CA LEU A 34 -13.84 -11.41 -11.91
C LEU A 34 -14.39 -12.56 -11.04
N GLY A 35 -14.60 -12.32 -9.73
CA GLY A 35 -15.03 -13.36 -8.79
C GLY A 35 -14.01 -14.49 -8.63
N GLN A 36 -12.72 -14.20 -8.85
CA GLN A 36 -11.63 -15.17 -8.73
C GLN A 36 -10.97 -15.09 -7.36
N ASP A 37 -10.39 -16.21 -6.92
CA ASP A 37 -9.58 -16.24 -5.70
C ASP A 37 -8.34 -15.33 -5.85
N ASN A 38 -8.05 -14.55 -4.82
CA ASN A 38 -6.89 -13.66 -4.78
C ASN A 38 -6.08 -13.80 -3.48
N THR A 39 -6.28 -14.87 -2.70
CA THR A 39 -5.68 -15.06 -1.38
C THR A 39 -4.14 -15.10 -1.41
N SER A 40 -3.57 -15.49 -2.54
CA SER A 40 -2.11 -15.46 -2.77
C SER A 40 -1.53 -14.05 -2.85
N TYR A 41 -2.35 -13.03 -3.13
CA TYR A 41 -1.92 -11.62 -3.29
C TYR A 41 -2.11 -10.80 -1.99
N LYS A 42 -1.65 -11.36 -0.87
CA LYS A 42 -1.90 -10.86 0.49
C LYS A 42 -1.34 -9.48 0.83
N PHE A 43 -0.41 -8.97 0.02
CA PHE A 43 0.26 -7.68 0.23
C PHE A 43 -0.46 -6.50 -0.41
N GLY A 44 -1.33 -6.78 -1.38
CA GLY A 44 -2.17 -5.77 -2.05
C GLY A 44 -3.62 -5.87 -1.60
N ARG A 45 -4.42 -4.88 -1.98
CA ARG A 45 -5.86 -4.84 -1.70
C ARG A 45 -6.65 -4.51 -2.95
N ASN A 46 -7.96 -4.74 -2.91
CA ASN A 46 -8.86 -4.18 -3.90
C ASN A 46 -9.03 -2.67 -3.69
N ILE A 47 -8.49 -1.87 -4.62
CA ILE A 47 -8.55 -0.40 -4.52
C ILE A 47 -9.97 0.15 -4.61
N LEU A 48 -10.90 -0.58 -5.23
CA LEU A 48 -12.27 -0.12 -5.44
C LEU A 48 -13.14 -0.33 -4.19
N ASN A 49 -12.61 -1.02 -3.18
CA ASN A 49 -13.24 -1.17 -1.89
C ASN A 49 -13.18 0.17 -1.11
N LYS A 50 -14.25 0.50 -0.38
CA LYS A 50 -14.36 1.72 0.45
C LYS A 50 -13.61 1.60 1.79
N GLN A 51 -12.59 0.76 1.88
CA GLN A 51 -11.81 0.58 3.11
C GLN A 51 -11.20 1.91 3.55
N ARG A 52 -11.31 2.19 4.85
CA ARG A 52 -10.86 3.45 5.46
C ARG A 52 -9.36 3.52 5.68
N GLN A 53 -8.70 2.37 5.85
CA GLN A 53 -7.25 2.29 6.08
C GLN A 53 -6.55 1.85 4.80
N VAL A 54 -5.50 2.58 4.45
CA VAL A 54 -4.74 2.38 3.22
C VAL A 54 -3.27 2.38 3.55
N PHE A 55 -2.54 1.45 2.97
CA PHE A 55 -1.09 1.39 3.07
C PHE A 55 -0.51 1.29 1.66
N VAL A 56 0.48 2.12 1.38
CA VAL A 56 1.22 2.13 0.13
C VAL A 56 2.69 1.92 0.49
N PRO A 57 3.17 0.67 0.45
CA PRO A 57 4.58 0.36 0.70
C PRO A 57 5.41 0.78 -0.50
N TYR A 58 6.63 1.21 -0.24
CA TYR A 58 7.64 1.47 -1.26
C TYR A 58 9.02 1.13 -0.73
N VAL A 59 9.89 0.72 -1.64
CA VAL A 59 11.30 0.46 -1.36
C VAL A 59 12.15 1.36 -2.24
N PHE A 60 13.28 1.79 -1.71
CA PHE A 60 14.31 2.53 -2.44
C PHE A 60 15.66 1.88 -2.14
N HIS A 61 16.75 2.44 -2.68
CA HIS A 61 18.08 1.88 -2.44
C HIS A 61 18.36 1.81 -0.94
N ARG A 62 18.50 0.58 -0.42
CA ARG A 62 18.77 0.27 0.99
C ARG A 62 17.91 1.07 1.95
N GLY A 63 16.60 1.03 1.71
CA GLY A 63 15.60 1.61 2.57
C GLY A 63 14.19 1.31 2.11
N HIS A 64 13.26 1.57 3.02
CA HIS A 64 11.86 1.21 2.88
C HIS A 64 10.98 2.28 3.51
N GLY A 65 9.74 2.33 3.06
CA GLY A 65 8.76 3.26 3.61
C GLY A 65 7.32 2.81 3.38
N LEU A 66 6.44 3.43 4.15
CA LEU A 66 5.00 3.21 4.10
C LEU A 66 4.28 4.56 4.11
N ILE A 67 3.38 4.75 3.14
CA ILE A 67 2.45 5.89 3.11
C ILE A 67 1.08 5.38 3.54
N SER A 68 0.42 6.14 4.42
CA SER A 68 -0.97 5.92 4.80
C SER A 68 -1.78 7.21 4.68
N ASN A 69 -3.09 7.12 4.91
CA ASN A 69 -3.93 8.31 5.02
C ASN A 69 -3.73 9.10 6.32
N GLN A 70 -2.92 8.61 7.27
CA GLN A 70 -2.63 9.27 8.54
C GLN A 70 -1.20 9.83 8.64
N GLY A 71 -0.36 9.56 7.65
CA GLY A 71 1.04 9.91 7.68
C GLY A 71 1.91 8.96 6.86
N TYR A 72 3.20 9.22 6.86
CA TYR A 72 4.20 8.41 6.17
C TYR A 72 5.49 8.31 6.98
N TYR A 73 6.22 7.22 6.77
CA TYR A 73 7.52 6.96 7.37
C TYR A 73 8.45 6.28 6.37
N ALA A 74 9.70 6.72 6.31
CA ALA A 74 10.76 6.10 5.53
C ALA A 74 12.05 6.02 6.34
N PHE A 75 12.69 4.85 6.29
CA PHE A 75 13.97 4.60 6.92
C PHE A 75 15.00 4.19 5.89
N SER A 76 16.21 4.75 6.02
CA SER A 76 17.36 4.32 5.23
C SER A 76 18.33 3.54 6.10
N GLU A 77 18.60 2.31 5.68
CA GLU A 77 19.59 1.43 6.30
C GLU A 77 21.02 1.92 6.04
N ASP A 78 21.28 2.48 4.85
CA ASP A 78 22.59 3.02 4.47
C ASP A 78 23.10 4.09 5.44
N TYR A 79 22.20 5.01 5.79
CA TYR A 79 22.52 6.15 6.64
C TYR A 79 22.09 5.94 8.09
N ASN A 80 21.46 4.79 8.38
CA ASN A 80 20.87 4.47 9.68
C ASN A 80 20.01 5.63 10.24
N LYS A 81 19.15 6.21 9.39
CA LYS A 81 18.34 7.38 9.75
C LYS A 81 16.98 7.40 9.06
N VAL A 82 16.06 8.10 9.70
CA VAL A 82 14.75 8.43 9.13
C VAL A 82 14.93 9.48 8.03
N PHE A 83 14.39 9.21 6.84
CA PHE A 83 14.40 10.13 5.71
C PHE A 83 13.11 10.95 5.65
N GLU A 84 11.98 10.30 5.93
CA GLU A 84 10.65 10.89 5.86
C GLU A 84 9.88 10.48 7.11
N LEU A 85 9.22 11.46 7.74
CA LEU A 85 8.29 11.22 8.84
C LEU A 85 7.30 12.37 8.90
N GLU A 86 6.03 12.05 8.67
CA GLU A 86 4.92 12.96 8.89
C GLU A 86 3.77 12.19 9.52
N ALA A 87 3.22 12.74 10.59
CA ALA A 87 1.99 12.26 11.21
C ALA A 87 1.39 13.39 12.06
N SER A 88 0.11 13.27 12.44
CA SER A 88 -0.60 14.31 13.19
C SER A 88 -0.06 14.56 14.60
N ASP A 89 0.45 13.51 15.25
CA ASP A 89 0.92 13.55 16.63
C ASP A 89 1.91 12.41 16.90
N SER A 90 2.51 12.42 18.10
CA SER A 90 3.52 11.43 18.51
C SER A 90 3.00 9.98 18.57
N THR A 91 1.69 9.79 18.81
CA THR A 91 1.06 8.46 18.81
C THR A 91 0.99 7.94 17.38
N GLN A 92 0.55 8.77 16.45
CA GLN A 92 0.51 8.42 15.02
C GLN A 92 1.91 8.22 14.44
N MET A 93 2.91 9.02 14.87
CA MET A 93 4.31 8.82 14.48
C MET A 93 4.82 7.44 14.90
N LYS A 94 4.53 7.02 16.13
CA LYS A 94 4.91 5.68 16.62
C LYS A 94 4.19 4.60 15.82
N LEU A 95 2.89 4.78 15.58
CA LEU A 95 2.07 3.80 14.86
C LEU A 95 2.54 3.59 13.41
N ILE A 96 2.76 4.67 12.64
CA ILE A 96 3.18 4.54 11.23
C ILE A 96 4.57 3.90 11.13
N LYS A 97 5.47 4.20 12.06
CA LYS A 97 6.77 3.53 12.16
C LYS A 97 6.59 2.04 12.40
N GLU A 98 5.84 1.65 13.44
CA GLU A 98 5.59 0.23 13.75
C GLU A 98 4.94 -0.49 12.57
N GLN A 99 3.94 0.11 11.92
CA GLN A 99 3.29 -0.45 10.73
C GLN A 99 4.26 -0.64 9.56
N THR A 100 5.16 0.32 9.34
CA THR A 100 6.19 0.22 8.30
C THR A 100 7.11 -0.96 8.57
N GLU A 101 7.70 -1.04 9.77
CA GLU A 101 8.60 -2.14 10.12
C GLU A 101 7.89 -3.50 10.08
N MET A 102 6.66 -3.60 10.60
CA MET A 102 5.87 -4.83 10.53
C MET A 102 5.58 -5.27 9.10
N TYR A 103 5.21 -4.34 8.21
CA TYR A 103 4.89 -4.66 6.82
C TYR A 103 6.09 -5.34 6.13
N PHE A 104 7.27 -4.73 6.25
CA PHE A 104 8.47 -5.24 5.60
C PHE A 104 9.03 -6.48 6.28
N GLN A 105 8.92 -6.59 7.61
CA GLN A 105 9.27 -7.81 8.33
C GLN A 105 8.42 -9.00 7.87
N VAL A 106 7.09 -8.83 7.78
CA VAL A 106 6.19 -9.90 7.30
C VAL A 106 6.46 -10.25 5.84
N ALA A 107 6.74 -9.26 4.99
CA ALA A 107 7.10 -9.51 3.60
C ALA A 107 8.41 -10.30 3.47
N PHE A 108 9.40 -10.00 4.32
CA PHE A 108 10.66 -10.72 4.35
C PHE A 108 10.51 -12.14 4.90
N GLU A 109 9.74 -12.33 5.97
CA GLU A 109 9.42 -13.65 6.52
C GLU A 109 8.69 -14.54 5.53
N ASP A 110 7.76 -13.97 4.75
CA ASP A 110 7.08 -14.69 3.68
C ASP A 110 8.05 -15.17 2.61
N TYR A 111 8.99 -14.31 2.21
CA TYR A 111 10.05 -14.68 1.27
C TYR A 111 10.93 -15.81 1.80
N LEU A 112 11.30 -15.77 3.09
CA LEU A 112 12.13 -16.80 3.71
C LEU A 112 11.41 -18.13 3.94
N SER A 113 10.07 -18.11 3.99
CA SER A 113 9.25 -19.30 4.20
C SER A 113 8.88 -20.02 2.90
N TYR A 114 9.31 -19.48 1.76
CA TYR A 114 9.12 -20.05 0.43
C TYR A 114 10.17 -21.13 0.13
#